data_AF-A0A176T0I7-F1
#
_entry.id   AF-A0A176T0I7-F1
#
_cell.length_a   1.000
_cell.length_b   1.000
_cell.length_c   1.000
_cell.angle_alpha   90.00
_cell.angle_beta   90.00
_cell.angle_gamma   90.00
#
_symmetry.space_group_name_H-M   'P 1'
#
loop_
_entity.id
_entity.type
_entity.pdbx_description
1 polymer ?
#
loop_
_entity_poly.entity_id
_entity_poly.type
_entity_poly.pdbx_seq_one_letter_code
_entity_poly.pdbx_strand_id
1 'polypeptide(L)'
;MGDGYRGPIVLMNGVLNSPLNRYEQVKNVDIQNNTIINSGPISFGEGKDEEKTLAPINTNFSNNLIFNDKPGENILFIDDVSGITFNNNYLDAITPQVINGFDVTKISWKEIGSFPIPTASNKDLLVVTKNSNSFEKDINNSIREVFNAGSFNLDANNLPRALKLRSGPGWTPAIVAPIIKAEETTVEPGLETLRKAIDKASPGSVLNLKTGEYLLEKSIKVSKNITILGDKGGATIITASKNLEKPISYLFRVNEGVSLNISNAVLDGENSNLKYAIVSPDIKEGGLYNLFVDNIIFQNFTNKNGGSVFKAYNGTKADTLSFVNSRFENNYRGLNLSYDKDIMEQYNANNIIIDNTVFKNIEESAINYFRKTLSPEIPGGNLIINNSIFSNVYNDEKGKMIRAEGIGHVLISNSIFEDSYKVITPVSLKGSNNRIVNCLIHNSGFVKTSENAKKENLIYKNPKWEDNALFIPSDKSPLLKANNDIDNIGLKH
;
A
#
# COMPACT_ATOMS: atom_id res chain seq x y z
N MET A 1 4.49 4.97 14.10
CA MET A 1 5.57 4.53 15.00
C MET A 1 5.84 3.07 14.70
N GLY A 2 7.07 2.59 14.87
CA GLY A 2 7.39 1.19 14.55
C GLY A 2 6.84 0.23 15.59
N ASP A 3 6.43 -0.96 15.15
CA ASP A 3 5.89 -2.08 15.94
C ASP A 3 6.49 -3.41 15.47
N GLY A 4 6.27 -4.48 16.24
CA GLY A 4 6.82 -5.81 15.95
C GLY A 4 8.34 -5.79 15.75
N TYR A 5 8.82 -6.30 14.62
CA TYR A 5 10.24 -6.29 14.22
C TYR A 5 10.85 -4.89 14.07
N ARG A 6 10.05 -3.83 14.12
CA ARG A 6 10.46 -2.43 13.96
C ARG A 6 10.20 -1.60 15.22
N GLY A 7 9.93 -2.24 16.36
CA GLY A 7 9.77 -1.57 17.65
C GLY A 7 11.04 -0.85 18.13
N PRO A 8 10.95 0.05 19.13
CA PRO A 8 12.09 0.80 19.67
C PRO A 8 13.17 -0.09 20.30
N ILE A 9 12.76 -1.15 21.00
CA ILE A 9 13.63 -2.24 21.46
C ILE A 9 12.87 -3.54 21.21
N VAL A 10 13.52 -4.50 20.55
CA VAL A 10 12.93 -5.79 20.18
C VAL A 10 13.90 -6.90 20.53
N LEU A 11 13.49 -7.77 21.44
CA LEU A 11 14.21 -9.01 21.73
C LEU A 11 13.47 -10.14 21.01
N MET A 12 14.09 -10.66 19.96
CA MET A 12 13.48 -11.68 19.11
C MET A 12 13.75 -13.10 19.60
N ASN A 13 12.88 -14.03 19.20
CA ASN A 13 13.18 -15.46 19.28
C ASN A 13 14.23 -15.88 18.22
N GLY A 14 15.04 -16.86 18.58
CA GLY A 14 16.00 -17.50 17.69
C GLY A 14 15.53 -18.85 17.15
N VAL A 15 16.20 -19.32 16.10
CA VAL A 15 16.02 -20.63 15.47
C VAL A 15 16.91 -21.66 16.16
N LEU A 16 16.37 -22.83 16.49
CA LEU A 16 17.16 -23.93 17.04
C LEU A 16 18.19 -24.42 16.01
N ASN A 17 19.46 -24.48 16.41
CA ASN A 17 20.59 -24.82 15.51
C ASN A 17 20.61 -23.92 14.26
N SER A 18 20.45 -22.61 14.47
CA SER A 18 20.34 -21.62 13.40
C SER A 18 21.52 -21.69 12.43
N PRO A 19 21.29 -21.73 11.11
CA PRO A 19 22.35 -21.45 10.14
C PRO A 19 22.72 -19.96 10.17
N LEU A 20 23.89 -19.61 9.62
CA LEU A 20 24.48 -18.27 9.70
C LEU A 20 23.58 -17.12 9.17
N ASN A 21 22.68 -17.43 8.23
CA ASN A 21 21.77 -16.46 7.61
C ASN A 21 20.38 -16.41 8.27
N ARG A 22 20.22 -17.01 9.46
CA ARG A 22 18.98 -17.01 10.24
C ARG A 22 19.22 -16.40 11.62
N TYR A 23 18.14 -16.32 12.39
CA TYR A 23 18.14 -15.63 13.69
C TYR A 23 18.72 -16.53 14.77
N GLU A 24 19.89 -16.17 15.29
CA GLU A 24 20.44 -16.78 16.49
C GLU A 24 19.67 -16.34 17.74
N GLN A 25 19.67 -17.19 18.77
CA GLN A 25 19.01 -16.89 20.03
C GLN A 25 19.64 -15.66 20.71
N VAL A 26 18.79 -14.73 21.17
CA VAL A 26 19.23 -13.62 22.02
C VAL A 26 19.76 -14.19 23.34
N LYS A 27 21.06 -14.01 23.60
CA LYS A 27 21.76 -14.59 24.74
C LYS A 27 22.83 -13.66 25.28
N ASN A 28 22.94 -13.56 26.60
CA ASN A 28 23.96 -12.76 27.29
C ASN A 28 23.89 -11.26 26.93
N VAL A 29 22.68 -10.71 26.90
CA VAL A 29 22.44 -9.30 26.52
C VAL A 29 22.16 -8.46 27.76
N ASP A 30 22.70 -7.25 27.79
CA ASP A 30 22.49 -6.29 28.87
C ASP A 30 21.92 -4.99 28.32
N ILE A 31 20.69 -4.66 28.71
CA ILE A 31 19.92 -3.51 28.22
C ILE A 31 19.58 -2.62 29.40
N GLN A 32 20.33 -1.53 29.52
CA GLN A 32 20.23 -0.62 30.65
C GLN A 32 20.10 0.84 30.26
N ASN A 33 19.41 1.61 31.13
CA ASN A 33 19.39 3.06 31.12
C ASN A 33 18.92 3.69 29.79
N ASN A 34 18.04 3.03 29.05
CA ASN A 34 17.41 3.62 27.87
C ASN A 34 16.29 4.57 28.28
N THR A 35 16.05 5.60 27.47
CA THR A 35 14.84 6.45 27.60
C THR A 35 14.08 6.41 26.29
N ILE A 36 12.83 5.94 26.32
CA ILE A 36 11.97 5.74 25.16
C ILE A 36 10.73 6.59 25.35
N ILE A 37 10.47 7.49 24.40
CA ILE A 37 9.46 8.54 24.54
C ILE A 37 8.58 8.52 23.32
N ASN A 38 7.27 8.41 23.52
CA ASN A 38 6.25 8.46 22.47
C ASN A 38 6.59 7.53 21.29
N SER A 39 6.80 6.26 21.60
CA SER A 39 7.15 5.22 20.63
C SER A 39 6.16 4.05 20.69
N GLY A 40 6.21 3.19 19.68
CA GLY A 40 5.50 1.90 19.69
C GLY A 40 6.07 0.95 20.76
N PRO A 41 5.47 -0.24 20.92
CA PRO A 41 5.76 -1.12 22.03
C PRO A 41 7.18 -1.70 22.00
N ILE A 42 7.78 -1.87 23.17
CA ILE A 42 8.94 -2.75 23.36
C ILE A 42 8.44 -4.19 23.34
N SER A 43 9.04 -5.05 22.52
CA SER A 43 8.61 -6.44 22.38
C SER A 43 9.66 -7.43 22.88
N PHE A 44 9.20 -8.45 23.60
CA PHE A 44 9.99 -9.58 24.09
C PHE A 44 9.48 -10.90 23.50
N GLY A 45 10.37 -11.71 22.96
CA GLY A 45 10.03 -12.95 22.25
C GLY A 45 9.46 -12.72 20.86
N GLU A 46 9.72 -11.55 20.27
CA GLU A 46 9.12 -11.15 18.99
C GLU A 46 9.51 -12.11 17.86
N GLY A 47 8.55 -12.40 16.99
CA GLY A 47 8.75 -13.34 15.89
C GLY A 47 8.67 -14.82 16.27
N LYS A 48 8.25 -15.17 17.49
CA LYS A 48 7.93 -16.57 17.85
C LYS A 48 7.05 -17.23 16.79
N ASP A 49 7.54 -18.35 16.24
CA ASP A 49 6.79 -19.22 15.34
C ASP A 49 7.35 -20.65 15.41
N GLU A 50 6.86 -21.54 14.54
CA GLU A 50 7.29 -22.95 14.47
C GLU A 50 8.80 -23.10 14.19
N GLU A 51 9.46 -22.07 13.61
CA GLU A 51 10.89 -22.07 13.35
C GLU A 51 11.68 -21.37 14.46
N LYS A 52 11.24 -20.18 14.88
CA LYS A 52 11.87 -19.34 15.93
C LYS A 52 11.33 -19.71 17.30
N THR A 53 11.83 -20.83 17.80
CA THR A 53 11.36 -21.48 19.03
C THR A 53 12.18 -21.16 20.28
N LEU A 54 13.31 -20.47 20.15
CA LEU A 54 14.21 -20.19 21.27
C LEU A 54 14.01 -18.76 21.81
N ALA A 55 13.34 -18.64 22.96
CA ALA A 55 13.16 -17.39 23.68
C ALA A 55 14.49 -16.78 24.18
N PRO A 56 14.57 -15.45 24.44
CA PRO A 56 15.76 -14.82 24.99
C PRO A 56 16.20 -15.42 26.34
N ILE A 57 17.51 -15.62 26.53
CA ILE A 57 18.07 -16.17 27.77
C ILE A 57 19.26 -15.36 28.31
N ASN A 58 19.50 -15.48 29.61
CA ASN A 58 20.57 -14.76 30.32
C ASN A 58 20.63 -13.28 29.92
N THR A 59 19.48 -12.61 29.97
CA THR A 59 19.34 -11.22 29.55
C THR A 59 18.98 -10.36 30.75
N ASN A 60 19.63 -9.20 30.87
CA ASN A 60 19.32 -8.20 31.87
C ASN A 60 18.61 -7.01 31.21
N PHE A 61 17.45 -6.62 31.74
CA PHE A 61 16.70 -5.45 31.29
C PHE A 61 16.40 -4.56 32.50
N SER A 62 17.25 -3.55 32.73
CA SER A 62 17.21 -2.78 33.98
C SER A 62 17.31 -1.27 33.82
N ASN A 63 16.72 -0.50 34.74
CA ASN A 63 16.84 0.96 34.81
C ASN A 63 16.38 1.72 33.55
N ASN A 64 15.53 1.12 32.72
CA ASN A 64 15.00 1.77 31.52
C ASN A 64 13.80 2.67 31.88
N LEU A 65 13.63 3.77 31.15
CA LEU A 65 12.55 4.73 31.35
C LEU A 65 11.70 4.82 30.07
N ILE A 66 10.41 4.55 30.19
CA ILE A 66 9.45 4.54 29.09
C ILE A 66 8.37 5.59 29.37
N PHE A 67 8.07 6.42 28.38
CA PHE A 67 7.02 7.44 28.46
C PHE A 67 6.14 7.41 27.21
N ASN A 68 4.83 7.45 27.41
CA ASN A 68 3.85 7.63 26.33
C ASN A 68 2.71 8.54 26.81
N ASP A 69 2.47 9.63 26.09
CA ASP A 69 1.38 10.58 26.36
C ASP A 69 0.02 10.14 25.82
N LYS A 70 -0.01 9.10 24.99
CA LYS A 70 -1.21 8.50 24.41
C LYS A 70 -1.46 7.11 24.99
N PRO A 71 -2.74 6.70 25.13
CA PRO A 71 -3.08 5.34 25.52
C PRO A 71 -2.62 4.35 24.43
N GLY A 72 -2.14 3.17 24.85
CA GLY A 72 -1.70 2.13 23.95
C GLY A 72 -0.93 1.02 24.65
N GLU A 73 -0.57 -0.02 23.90
CA GLU A 73 0.33 -1.08 24.36
C GLU A 73 1.77 -0.56 24.33
N ASN A 74 2.41 -0.55 25.50
CA ASN A 74 3.77 -0.02 25.68
C ASN A 74 4.82 -1.14 25.70
N ILE A 75 4.43 -2.30 26.20
CA ILE A 75 5.28 -3.47 26.41
C ILE A 75 4.50 -4.71 25.92
N LEU A 76 5.14 -5.54 25.12
CA LEU A 76 4.56 -6.78 24.59
C LEU A 76 5.42 -7.98 25.01
N PHE A 77 4.76 -9.00 25.54
CA PHE A 77 5.35 -10.30 25.85
C PHE A 77 4.76 -11.33 24.89
N ILE A 78 5.50 -11.63 23.83
CA ILE A 78 5.06 -12.53 22.74
C ILE A 78 5.40 -14.00 23.04
N ASP A 79 6.49 -14.23 23.79
CA ASP A 79 6.90 -15.56 24.26
C ASP A 79 7.34 -15.54 25.73
N ASP A 80 7.82 -16.69 26.22
CA ASP A 80 8.44 -16.82 27.53
C ASP A 80 9.57 -15.80 27.74
N VAL A 81 9.57 -15.21 28.93
CA VAL A 81 10.57 -14.22 29.37
C VAL A 81 11.27 -14.62 30.65
N SER A 82 11.14 -15.89 31.06
CA SER A 82 11.82 -16.43 32.25
C SER A 82 13.35 -16.28 32.19
N GLY A 83 13.92 -16.22 30.99
CA GLY A 83 15.34 -15.98 30.75
C GLY A 83 15.78 -14.51 30.82
N ILE A 84 14.84 -13.58 31.09
CA ILE A 84 15.08 -12.14 31.19
C ILE A 84 14.86 -11.69 32.63
N THR A 85 15.88 -11.08 33.22
CA THR A 85 15.78 -10.45 34.53
C THR A 85 15.39 -8.98 34.35
N PHE A 86 14.24 -8.60 34.88
CA PHE A 86 13.75 -7.22 34.87
C PHE A 86 13.97 -6.56 36.23
N ASN A 87 14.69 -5.43 36.27
CA ASN A 87 14.84 -4.65 37.52
C ASN A 87 14.68 -3.15 37.30
N ASN A 88 13.86 -2.50 38.12
CA ASN A 88 13.77 -1.04 38.21
C ASN A 88 13.55 -0.34 36.86
N ASN A 89 12.68 -0.88 36.00
CA ASN A 89 12.25 -0.19 34.80
C ASN A 89 11.01 0.65 35.13
N TYR A 90 10.95 1.87 34.60
CA TYR A 90 9.88 2.82 34.92
C TYR A 90 9.03 3.11 33.70
N LEU A 91 7.71 3.16 33.89
CA LEU A 91 6.73 3.48 32.86
C LEU A 91 5.83 4.64 33.32
N ASP A 92 5.83 5.71 32.53
CA ASP A 92 4.84 6.79 32.64
C ASP A 92 3.94 6.78 31.39
N ALA A 93 2.84 6.06 31.48
CA ALA A 93 1.85 5.96 30.42
C ALA A 93 0.44 5.74 31.00
N ILE A 94 -0.58 6.05 30.21
CA ILE A 94 -1.98 5.77 30.56
C ILE A 94 -2.21 4.26 30.37
N THR A 95 -2.00 3.47 31.42
CA THR A 95 -2.26 2.03 31.43
C THR A 95 -3.00 1.62 32.71
N PRO A 96 -4.08 0.83 32.61
CA PRO A 96 -4.75 0.27 33.78
C PRO A 96 -4.10 -1.01 34.31
N GLN A 97 -3.04 -1.52 33.64
CA GLN A 97 -2.43 -2.80 33.95
C GLN A 97 -1.09 -2.66 34.68
N VAL A 98 -0.88 -3.52 35.68
CA VAL A 98 0.44 -3.79 36.26
C VAL A 98 1.23 -4.62 35.25
N ILE A 99 2.38 -4.13 34.81
CA ILE A 99 3.24 -4.80 33.83
C ILE A 99 4.42 -5.39 34.58
N ASN A 100 4.55 -6.72 34.55
CA ASN A 100 5.62 -7.41 35.28
C ASN A 100 7.00 -6.90 34.83
N GLY A 101 7.85 -6.54 35.80
CA GLY A 101 9.18 -5.97 35.54
C GLY A 101 9.22 -4.45 35.30
N PHE A 102 8.07 -3.75 35.36
CA PHE A 102 7.96 -2.30 35.16
C PHE A 102 7.12 -1.63 36.26
N ASP A 103 7.70 -0.63 36.91
CA ASP A 103 7.04 0.20 37.90
C ASP A 103 6.37 1.40 37.23
N VAL A 104 5.06 1.57 37.46
CA VAL A 104 4.31 2.72 36.92
C VAL A 104 4.51 3.93 37.82
N THR A 105 5.04 5.03 37.28
CA THR A 105 5.25 6.28 38.01
C THR A 105 5.05 7.49 37.10
N LYS A 106 4.75 8.66 37.68
CA LYS A 106 4.62 9.91 36.93
C LYS A 106 5.96 10.62 36.88
N ILE A 107 6.43 10.94 35.68
CA ILE A 107 7.73 11.59 35.50
C ILE A 107 7.58 13.09 35.27
N SER A 108 8.32 13.86 36.06
CA SER A 108 8.48 15.30 35.92
C SER A 108 9.63 15.60 34.96
N TRP A 109 9.30 16.26 33.84
CA TRP A 109 10.21 16.58 32.76
C TRP A 109 10.58 18.06 32.73
N LYS A 110 11.79 18.36 32.27
CA LYS A 110 12.25 19.68 31.87
C LYS A 110 12.69 19.63 30.41
N GLU A 111 12.27 20.58 29.60
CA GLU A 111 12.63 20.61 28.19
C GLU A 111 13.97 21.31 27.95
N ILE A 112 14.76 20.76 27.04
CA ILE A 112 15.88 21.44 26.39
C ILE A 112 15.61 21.44 24.89
N GLY A 113 15.20 22.59 24.35
CA GLY A 113 14.64 22.65 23.01
C GLY A 113 13.35 21.83 22.94
N SER A 114 13.31 20.81 22.08
CA SER A 114 12.16 19.90 21.94
C SER A 114 12.38 18.53 22.63
N PHE A 115 13.42 18.40 23.45
CA PHE A 115 13.78 17.14 24.09
C PHE A 115 13.44 17.18 25.58
N PRO A 116 12.58 16.27 26.08
CA PRO A 116 12.26 16.18 27.50
C PRO A 116 13.38 15.47 28.27
N ILE A 117 13.81 16.07 29.38
CA ILE A 117 14.86 15.58 30.28
C ILE A 117 14.26 15.32 31.66
N PRO A 118 14.51 14.16 32.31
CA PRO A 118 13.94 13.87 33.62
C PRO A 118 14.58 14.76 34.68
N THR A 119 13.78 15.33 35.57
CA THR A 119 14.25 16.22 36.64
C THR A 119 14.67 15.45 37.89
N ALA A 120 15.47 16.07 38.79
CA ALA A 120 15.86 15.46 40.06
C ALA A 120 14.71 15.33 41.07
N SER A 121 13.54 15.91 40.77
CA SER A 121 12.32 15.70 41.57
C SER A 121 11.79 14.25 41.50
N ASN A 122 12.19 13.49 40.47
CA ASN A 122 11.79 12.09 40.28
C ASN A 122 12.61 11.14 41.17
N LYS A 123 12.22 11.05 42.45
CA LYS A 123 12.92 10.19 43.43
C LYS A 123 12.87 8.70 43.08
N ASP A 124 11.79 8.25 42.43
CA ASP A 124 11.65 6.86 42.01
C ASP A 124 12.77 6.43 41.06
N LEU A 125 13.22 7.33 40.18
CA LEU A 125 14.31 7.06 39.24
C LEU A 125 15.67 6.84 39.91
N LEU A 126 15.79 7.04 41.22
CA LEU A 126 17.00 6.76 42.00
C LEU A 126 17.01 5.35 42.61
N VAL A 127 15.90 4.62 42.55
CA VAL A 127 15.86 3.20 42.89
C VAL A 127 16.29 2.42 41.65
N VAL A 128 17.52 1.90 41.68
CA VAL A 128 18.21 1.36 40.49
C VAL A 128 19.05 0.13 40.84
N THR A 129 19.25 -0.73 39.85
CA THR A 129 20.12 -1.92 39.95
C THR A 129 21.43 -1.68 39.21
N LYS A 130 22.56 -2.04 39.81
CA LYS A 130 23.88 -2.01 39.15
C LYS A 130 24.43 -3.41 38.95
N ASN A 131 25.12 -3.61 37.83
CA ASN A 131 25.99 -4.75 37.60
C ASN A 131 27.31 -4.30 36.95
N SER A 132 28.17 -5.25 36.56
CA SER A 132 29.48 -4.96 35.97
C SER A 132 29.42 -4.24 34.61
N ASN A 133 28.26 -4.24 33.95
CA ASN A 133 28.05 -3.64 32.63
C ASN A 133 27.32 -2.28 32.73
N SER A 134 26.92 -1.85 33.92
CA SER A 134 26.22 -0.58 34.11
C SER A 134 27.13 0.60 33.74
N PHE A 135 26.61 1.53 32.92
CA PHE A 135 27.39 2.66 32.41
C PHE A 135 27.68 3.71 33.49
N GLU A 136 28.94 4.08 33.66
CA GLU A 136 29.36 5.14 34.60
C GLU A 136 29.03 6.56 34.10
N LYS A 137 28.65 6.69 32.83
CA LYS A 137 28.34 7.97 32.19
C LYS A 137 26.96 7.94 31.54
N ASP A 138 26.35 9.11 31.42
CA ASP A 138 25.08 9.31 30.72
C ASP A 138 25.29 9.51 29.20
N ILE A 139 24.20 9.72 28.46
CA ILE A 139 24.23 9.96 27.01
C ILE A 139 24.99 11.25 26.61
N ASN A 140 25.18 12.19 27.53
CA ASN A 140 26.03 13.37 27.35
C ASN A 140 27.50 13.10 27.64
N ASN A 141 27.89 11.85 27.94
CA ASN A 141 29.23 11.46 28.41
C ASN A 141 29.60 12.14 29.74
N SER A 142 28.60 12.55 30.52
CA SER A 142 28.78 13.10 31.88
C SER A 142 28.76 11.97 32.90
N ILE A 143 29.62 12.03 33.91
CA ILE A 143 29.71 11.01 34.96
C ILE A 143 28.39 10.97 35.75
N ARG A 144 27.90 9.77 36.05
CA ARG A 144 26.74 9.54 36.91
C ARG A 144 27.17 9.55 38.37
N GLU A 145 27.29 10.74 38.96
CA GLU A 145 27.60 10.89 40.39
C GLU A 145 26.56 10.17 41.27
N VAL A 146 25.29 10.32 40.89
CA VAL A 146 24.18 9.52 41.39
C VAL A 146 23.68 8.68 40.23
N PHE A 147 23.58 7.37 40.44
CA PHE A 147 23.07 6.46 39.42
C PHE A 147 21.54 6.51 39.39
N ASN A 148 20.97 6.71 38.20
CA ASN A 148 19.53 6.88 38.01
C ASN A 148 19.06 6.14 36.76
N ALA A 149 17.77 5.80 36.70
CA ALA A 149 17.14 5.23 35.53
C ALA A 149 17.03 6.23 34.38
N GLY A 150 17.06 5.72 33.14
CA GLY A 150 17.06 6.50 31.92
C GLY A 150 18.43 6.98 31.44
N SER A 151 18.45 7.56 30.24
CA SER A 151 19.67 7.83 29.46
C SER A 151 20.43 9.07 29.90
N PHE A 152 19.79 9.99 30.62
CA PHE A 152 20.37 11.22 31.13
C PHE A 152 20.62 11.14 32.64
N ASN A 153 21.60 11.88 33.14
CA ASN A 153 21.57 12.32 34.53
C ASN A 153 20.32 13.17 34.77
N LEU A 154 19.73 13.08 35.96
CA LEU A 154 18.61 13.95 36.33
C LEU A 154 19.03 15.42 36.27
N ASP A 155 18.15 16.29 35.76
CA ASP A 155 18.41 17.71 35.52
C ASP A 155 19.58 18.04 34.58
N ALA A 156 20.00 17.08 33.74
CA ALA A 156 20.98 17.36 32.69
C ALA A 156 20.57 18.64 31.92
N ASN A 157 21.53 19.52 31.67
CA ASN A 157 21.32 20.84 31.05
C ASN A 157 21.86 20.92 29.62
N ASN A 158 22.30 19.79 29.07
CA ASN A 158 22.90 19.67 27.75
C ASN A 158 22.31 18.48 26.99
N LEU A 159 22.39 18.56 25.66
CA LEU A 159 22.04 17.47 24.76
C LEU A 159 23.30 16.87 24.12
N PRO A 160 23.30 15.57 23.77
CA PRO A 160 24.39 14.95 23.05
C PRO A 160 24.57 15.60 21.68
N ARG A 161 25.80 15.61 21.17
CA ARG A 161 26.15 16.24 19.89
C ARG A 161 25.27 15.72 18.75
N ALA A 162 24.95 14.42 18.74
CA ALA A 162 24.09 13.80 17.73
C ALA A 162 22.70 14.45 17.60
N LEU A 163 22.12 14.93 18.70
CA LEU A 163 20.80 15.60 18.69
C LEU A 163 20.87 17.09 18.31
N LYS A 164 22.08 17.65 18.18
CA LYS A 164 22.33 19.06 17.83
C LYS A 164 22.90 19.24 16.42
N LEU A 165 23.37 18.16 15.79
CA LEU A 165 24.00 18.22 14.48
C LEU A 165 22.96 18.29 13.36
N ARG A 166 23.16 19.23 12.42
CA ARG A 166 22.53 19.18 11.11
C ARG A 166 23.38 18.29 10.21
N SER A 167 22.86 17.14 9.79
CA SER A 167 23.49 16.30 8.77
C SER A 167 23.27 16.90 7.38
N GLY A 168 24.24 16.75 6.49
CA GLY A 168 24.18 17.28 5.11
C GLY A 168 25.17 18.42 4.88
N PRO A 169 25.20 18.98 3.65
CA PRO A 169 26.10 20.08 3.34
C PRO A 169 25.84 21.31 4.23
N GLY A 170 26.90 22.04 4.58
CA GLY A 170 26.81 23.28 5.36
C GLY A 170 26.14 24.44 4.61
N TRP A 171 25.87 24.27 3.31
CA TRP A 171 25.03 25.15 2.51
C TRP A 171 23.63 24.56 2.42
N THR A 172 22.61 25.41 2.57
CA THR A 172 21.25 25.01 2.26
C THR A 172 21.11 25.05 0.74
N PRO A 173 20.89 23.92 0.04
CA PRO A 173 20.53 23.98 -1.36
C PRO A 173 19.28 24.84 -1.48
N ALA A 174 19.35 25.91 -2.28
CA ALA A 174 18.18 26.63 -2.72
C ALA A 174 17.43 25.73 -3.71
N ILE A 175 16.74 24.71 -3.20
CA ILE A 175 15.77 23.93 -3.96
C ILE A 175 14.53 24.79 -4.06
N VAL A 176 14.59 25.82 -4.90
CA VAL A 176 13.37 26.46 -5.39
C VAL A 176 12.80 25.48 -6.39
N ALA A 177 11.90 24.60 -5.93
CA ALA A 177 11.05 23.88 -6.87
C ALA A 177 10.37 24.96 -7.73
N PRO A 178 10.59 24.98 -9.05
CA PRO A 178 9.99 26.00 -9.88
C PRO A 178 8.48 25.95 -9.66
N ILE A 179 7.87 27.10 -9.37
CA ILE A 179 6.42 27.25 -9.42
C ILE A 179 6.07 27.20 -10.90
N ILE A 180 5.95 25.99 -11.45
CA ILE A 180 5.51 25.81 -12.82
C ILE A 180 4.00 26.03 -12.79
N LYS A 181 3.56 27.24 -13.14
CA LYS A 181 2.16 27.48 -13.43
C LYS A 181 1.78 26.52 -14.56
N ALA A 182 0.82 25.63 -14.29
CA ALA A 182 0.37 24.65 -15.26
C ALA A 182 -0.04 25.38 -16.54
N GLU A 183 0.67 25.11 -17.64
CA GLU A 183 0.32 25.61 -18.95
C GLU A 183 -0.93 24.84 -19.41
N GLU A 184 -2.05 25.55 -19.53
CA GLU A 184 -3.30 24.99 -20.04
C GLU A 184 -3.36 25.17 -21.57
N THR A 185 -3.43 24.07 -22.29
CA THR A 185 -3.49 24.07 -23.75
C THR A 185 -4.76 23.37 -24.20
N THR A 186 -5.57 24.07 -25.00
CA THR A 186 -6.69 23.44 -25.71
C THR A 186 -6.16 22.69 -26.92
N VAL A 187 -6.60 21.44 -27.11
CA VAL A 187 -6.18 20.59 -28.22
C VAL A 187 -7.39 20.23 -29.06
N GLU A 188 -7.37 20.59 -30.34
CA GLU A 188 -8.43 20.21 -31.29
C GLU A 188 -8.31 18.73 -31.70
N PRO A 189 -9.42 18.04 -31.99
CA PRO A 189 -9.41 16.67 -32.50
C PRO A 189 -8.70 16.59 -33.87
N GLY A 190 -8.26 15.40 -34.23
CA GLY A 190 -7.64 15.13 -35.52
C GLY A 190 -6.41 14.23 -35.46
N LEU A 191 -5.74 14.12 -36.60
CA LEU A 191 -4.58 13.26 -36.79
C LEU A 191 -3.36 13.80 -36.04
N GLU A 192 -2.85 12.99 -35.11
CA GLU A 192 -1.62 13.23 -34.35
C GLU A 192 -1.65 14.50 -33.48
N THR A 193 -2.80 15.16 -33.31
CA THR A 193 -2.92 16.42 -32.57
C THR A 193 -2.58 16.23 -31.10
N LEU A 194 -3.12 15.18 -30.46
CA LEU A 194 -2.83 14.83 -29.07
C LEU A 194 -1.36 14.50 -28.84
N ARG A 195 -0.77 13.62 -29.66
CA ARG A 195 0.65 13.26 -29.51
C ARG A 195 1.55 14.47 -29.65
N LYS A 196 1.33 15.32 -30.66
CA LYS A 196 2.09 16.56 -30.87
C LYS A 196 1.92 17.55 -29.72
N ALA A 197 0.72 17.63 -29.12
CA ALA A 197 0.47 18.46 -27.95
C ALA A 197 1.26 17.96 -26.73
N ILE A 198 1.27 16.65 -26.48
CA ILE A 198 2.03 16.02 -25.39
C ILE A 198 3.54 16.23 -25.56
N ASP A 199 4.08 16.06 -26.77
CA ASP A 199 5.50 16.27 -27.05
C ASP A 199 5.95 17.70 -26.71
N LYS A 200 5.12 18.69 -27.06
CA LYS A 200 5.36 20.12 -26.85
C LYS A 200 5.10 20.59 -25.41
N ALA A 201 4.24 19.89 -24.67
CA ALA A 201 3.82 20.28 -23.34
C ALA A 201 5.00 20.40 -22.35
N SER A 202 4.93 21.40 -21.48
CA SER A 202 5.86 21.56 -20.36
C SER A 202 5.52 20.56 -19.24
N PRO A 203 6.47 20.17 -18.37
CA PRO A 203 6.14 19.39 -17.18
C PRO A 203 5.09 20.13 -16.33
N GLY A 204 4.00 19.45 -15.98
CA GLY A 204 2.87 19.99 -15.23
C GLY A 204 1.74 20.57 -16.11
N SER A 205 1.85 20.56 -17.43
CA SER A 205 0.80 21.06 -18.33
C SER A 205 -0.52 20.28 -18.22
N VAL A 206 -1.61 20.99 -18.52
CA VAL A 206 -2.97 20.45 -18.65
C VAL A 206 -3.42 20.58 -20.10
N LEU A 207 -3.77 19.46 -20.73
CA LEU A 207 -4.26 19.39 -22.10
C LEU A 207 -5.78 19.22 -22.09
N ASN A 208 -6.51 20.26 -22.45
CA ASN A 208 -7.97 20.28 -22.55
C ASN A 208 -8.38 19.84 -23.96
N LEU A 209 -8.89 18.61 -24.09
CA LEU A 209 -9.34 18.06 -25.36
C LEU A 209 -10.78 18.49 -25.63
N LYS A 210 -11.04 18.95 -26.85
CA LYS A 210 -12.41 19.17 -27.33
C LYS A 210 -13.09 17.84 -27.66
N THR A 211 -14.40 17.87 -27.80
CA THR A 211 -15.17 16.73 -28.34
C THR A 211 -14.66 16.39 -29.75
N GLY A 212 -14.44 15.09 -30.01
CA GLY A 212 -13.99 14.58 -31.30
C GLY A 212 -13.00 13.42 -31.19
N GLU A 213 -12.53 12.95 -32.35
CA GLU A 213 -11.59 11.83 -32.46
C GLU A 213 -10.13 12.31 -32.55
N TYR A 214 -9.26 11.73 -31.74
CA TYR A 214 -7.82 11.93 -31.71
C TYR A 214 -7.14 10.67 -32.25
N LEU A 215 -6.71 10.74 -33.51
CA LEU A 215 -6.19 9.60 -34.26
C LEU A 215 -4.67 9.52 -34.11
N LEU A 216 -4.16 8.37 -33.68
CA LEU A 216 -2.73 8.12 -33.47
C LEU A 216 -2.15 7.25 -34.57
N GLU A 217 -1.07 7.73 -35.18
CA GLU A 217 -0.19 6.94 -36.04
C GLU A 217 1.01 6.36 -35.28
N LYS A 218 1.34 6.96 -34.15
CA LYS A 218 2.43 6.53 -33.27
C LYS A 218 1.94 6.45 -31.84
N SER A 219 2.42 5.47 -31.09
CA SER A 219 2.22 5.41 -29.66
C SER A 219 2.79 6.65 -28.96
N ILE A 220 2.14 7.07 -27.88
CA ILE A 220 2.55 8.19 -27.04
C ILE A 220 3.45 7.66 -25.92
N LYS A 221 4.67 8.19 -25.81
CA LYS A 221 5.53 8.00 -24.63
C LYS A 221 5.40 9.24 -23.74
N VAL A 222 4.80 9.07 -22.56
CA VAL A 222 4.63 10.15 -21.58
C VAL A 222 5.90 10.21 -20.72
N SER A 223 6.73 11.22 -20.98
CA SER A 223 8.01 11.46 -20.30
C SER A 223 8.00 12.66 -19.35
N LYS A 224 6.83 13.29 -19.17
CA LYS A 224 6.64 14.47 -18.31
C LYS A 224 5.35 14.29 -17.52
N ASN A 225 5.29 14.87 -16.32
CA ASN A 225 4.03 14.95 -15.57
C ASN A 225 3.04 15.77 -16.39
N ILE A 226 1.89 15.20 -16.75
CA ILE A 226 0.87 15.89 -17.54
C ILE A 226 -0.52 15.46 -17.11
N THR A 227 -1.49 16.33 -17.38
CA THR A 227 -2.91 16.05 -17.21
C THR A 227 -3.59 16.14 -18.56
N ILE A 228 -4.39 15.13 -18.92
CA ILE A 228 -5.23 15.11 -20.12
C ILE A 228 -6.68 15.12 -19.68
N LEU A 229 -7.41 16.18 -20.04
CA LEU A 229 -8.82 16.36 -19.70
C LEU A 229 -9.64 16.31 -20.98
N GLY A 230 -10.41 15.25 -21.17
CA GLY A 230 -11.42 15.20 -22.22
C GLY A 230 -12.68 15.98 -21.87
N ASP A 231 -13.60 16.05 -22.83
CA ASP A 231 -14.86 16.76 -22.66
C ASP A 231 -15.85 15.89 -21.87
N LYS A 232 -16.10 16.24 -20.60
CA LYS A 232 -17.06 15.50 -19.75
C LYS A 232 -18.47 15.45 -20.33
N GLY A 233 -18.86 16.44 -21.15
CA GLY A 233 -20.18 16.53 -21.77
C GLY A 233 -20.26 15.97 -23.19
N GLY A 234 -19.15 15.46 -23.74
CA GLY A 234 -19.10 15.00 -25.12
C GLY A 234 -18.12 13.85 -25.37
N ALA A 235 -18.09 13.34 -26.60
CA ALA A 235 -17.29 12.16 -26.94
C ALA A 235 -15.86 12.56 -27.34
N THR A 236 -14.93 12.62 -26.37
CA THR A 236 -13.48 12.63 -26.66
C THR A 236 -13.00 11.20 -26.85
N ILE A 237 -12.64 10.81 -28.07
CA ILE A 237 -12.21 9.44 -28.41
C ILE A 237 -10.73 9.44 -28.81
N ILE A 238 -9.92 8.59 -28.18
CA ILE A 238 -8.50 8.41 -28.48
C ILE A 238 -8.31 6.99 -29.04
N THR A 239 -7.85 6.89 -30.28
CA THR A 239 -7.71 5.61 -30.98
C THR A 239 -6.53 5.63 -31.96
N ALA A 240 -6.06 4.45 -32.38
CA ALA A 240 -5.17 4.34 -33.54
C ALA A 240 -5.91 4.71 -34.83
N SER A 241 -5.17 5.22 -35.81
CA SER A 241 -5.67 5.36 -37.19
C SER A 241 -5.94 3.99 -37.81
N LYS A 242 -6.89 3.91 -38.76
CA LYS A 242 -7.33 2.63 -39.36
C LYS A 242 -6.26 1.96 -40.25
N ASN A 243 -5.50 2.75 -41.00
CA ASN A 243 -4.62 2.26 -42.07
C ASN A 243 -3.14 2.51 -41.76
N LEU A 244 -2.64 2.00 -40.64
CA LEU A 244 -1.23 2.14 -40.30
C LEU A 244 -0.35 1.20 -41.13
N GLU A 245 0.64 1.76 -41.84
CA GLU A 245 1.69 0.97 -42.48
C GLU A 245 2.48 0.13 -41.46
N LYS A 246 2.66 0.67 -40.25
CA LYS A 246 3.30 0.00 -39.12
C LYS A 246 2.35 -0.01 -37.93
N PRO A 247 1.77 -1.17 -37.57
CA PRO A 247 0.88 -1.28 -36.43
C PRO A 247 1.56 -0.84 -35.14
N ILE A 248 0.86 -0.05 -34.34
CA ILE A 248 1.24 0.23 -32.96
C ILE A 248 0.59 -0.79 -32.02
N SER A 249 1.27 -1.13 -30.93
CA SER A 249 0.75 -2.12 -29.97
C SER A 249 0.04 -1.50 -28.78
N TYR A 250 0.25 -0.21 -28.53
CA TYR A 250 -0.35 0.52 -27.41
C TYR A 250 -0.65 1.99 -27.75
N LEU A 251 -1.60 2.61 -27.04
CA LEU A 251 -1.85 4.06 -27.15
C LEU A 251 -0.83 4.85 -26.32
N PHE A 252 -0.70 4.53 -25.02
CA PHE A 252 0.18 5.24 -24.09
C PHE A 252 1.21 4.33 -23.42
N ARG A 253 2.42 4.86 -23.23
CA ARG A 253 3.43 4.35 -22.31
C ARG A 253 3.71 5.42 -21.26
N VAL A 254 3.68 5.04 -19.99
CA VAL A 254 4.04 5.92 -18.87
C VAL A 254 5.50 5.61 -18.50
N ASN A 255 6.41 6.58 -18.59
CA ASN A 255 7.83 6.37 -18.26
C ASN A 255 8.08 6.42 -16.74
N GLU A 256 9.23 5.95 -16.28
CA GLU A 256 9.63 6.10 -14.89
C GLU A 256 9.77 7.57 -14.46
N GLY A 257 9.45 7.86 -13.20
CA GLY A 257 9.53 9.20 -12.62
C GLY A 257 8.38 10.15 -12.97
N VAL A 258 7.37 9.69 -13.74
CA VAL A 258 6.27 10.55 -14.19
C VAL A 258 4.93 10.20 -13.56
N SER A 259 4.04 11.19 -13.52
CA SER A 259 2.63 11.05 -13.15
C SER A 259 1.74 11.45 -14.33
N LEU A 260 0.98 10.49 -14.86
CA LEU A 260 -0.03 10.73 -15.89
C LEU A 260 -1.42 10.78 -15.24
N ASN A 261 -2.12 11.90 -15.43
CA ASN A 261 -3.53 12.03 -15.09
C ASN A 261 -4.34 12.09 -16.39
N ILE A 262 -5.36 11.26 -16.54
CA ILE A 262 -6.25 11.27 -17.71
C ILE A 262 -7.70 11.14 -17.27
N SER A 263 -8.58 11.98 -17.82
CA SER A 263 -10.00 11.92 -17.49
C SER A 263 -10.94 12.27 -18.65
N ASN A 264 -12.21 11.86 -18.52
CA ASN A 264 -13.33 12.23 -19.40
C ASN A 264 -13.13 11.89 -20.89
N ALA A 265 -12.70 10.66 -21.19
CA ALA A 265 -12.41 10.23 -22.55
C ALA A 265 -12.69 8.74 -22.77
N VAL A 266 -12.78 8.34 -24.04
CA VAL A 266 -12.85 6.96 -24.48
C VAL A 266 -11.51 6.59 -25.09
N LEU A 267 -10.89 5.51 -24.62
CA LEU A 267 -9.74 4.88 -25.26
C LEU A 267 -10.24 3.64 -26.00
N ASP A 268 -10.15 3.66 -27.32
CA ASP A 268 -10.74 2.65 -28.19
C ASP A 268 -9.64 1.83 -28.91
N GLY A 269 -9.72 0.52 -28.75
CA GLY A 269 -8.83 -0.49 -29.33
C GLY A 269 -9.28 -1.07 -30.67
N GLU A 270 -10.45 -0.67 -31.20
CA GLU A 270 -11.07 -1.25 -32.41
C GLU A 270 -10.14 -1.23 -33.63
N ASN A 271 -9.40 -0.13 -33.81
CA ASN A 271 -8.53 0.05 -34.95
C ASN A 271 -7.14 -0.57 -34.71
N SER A 272 -6.52 -1.05 -35.80
CA SER A 272 -5.13 -1.52 -35.82
C SER A 272 -4.81 -2.71 -34.91
N ASN A 273 -5.82 -3.45 -34.42
CA ASN A 273 -5.65 -4.64 -33.57
C ASN A 273 -4.74 -4.35 -32.35
N LEU A 274 -4.98 -3.21 -31.70
CA LEU A 274 -4.22 -2.73 -30.54
C LEU A 274 -4.17 -3.80 -29.45
N LYS A 275 -2.97 -3.99 -28.88
CA LYS A 275 -2.81 -4.93 -27.76
C LYS A 275 -3.15 -4.28 -26.42
N TYR A 276 -2.81 -3.01 -26.25
CA TYR A 276 -2.90 -2.34 -24.96
C TYR A 276 -3.42 -0.92 -25.07
N ALA A 277 -4.15 -0.45 -24.06
CA ALA A 277 -4.47 0.97 -23.95
C ALA A 277 -3.24 1.70 -23.39
N ILE A 278 -2.78 1.22 -22.22
CA ILE A 278 -1.69 1.83 -21.47
C ILE A 278 -0.69 0.75 -21.06
N VAL A 279 0.60 1.06 -21.18
CA VAL A 279 1.68 0.20 -20.70
C VAL A 279 2.57 0.92 -19.71
N SER A 280 3.18 0.16 -18.81
CA SER A 280 4.21 0.63 -17.87
C SER A 280 5.49 1.11 -18.61
N PRO A 281 6.53 1.55 -17.87
CA PRO A 281 7.84 1.86 -18.43
C PRO A 281 8.46 0.69 -19.23
N ASP A 282 9.57 0.96 -19.92
CA ASP A 282 10.25 -0.09 -20.69
C ASP A 282 10.82 -1.17 -19.74
N ILE A 283 11.05 -2.38 -20.27
CA ILE A 283 11.47 -3.55 -19.48
C ILE A 283 12.73 -3.20 -18.65
N LYS A 284 12.69 -3.48 -17.34
CA LYS A 284 13.75 -3.20 -16.33
C LYS A 284 13.98 -1.72 -15.99
N GLU A 285 13.11 -0.80 -16.40
CA GLU A 285 13.05 0.55 -15.83
C GLU A 285 12.36 0.50 -14.47
N GLY A 286 13.16 0.46 -13.39
CA GLY A 286 12.70 0.21 -12.02
C GLY A 286 12.24 1.44 -11.26
N GLY A 287 12.31 2.64 -11.85
CA GLY A 287 11.82 3.86 -11.22
C GLY A 287 10.29 3.87 -11.08
N LEU A 288 9.80 4.47 -10.00
CA LEU A 288 8.37 4.57 -9.73
C LEU A 288 7.68 5.51 -10.71
N TYR A 289 6.45 5.19 -11.08
CA TYR A 289 5.57 6.05 -11.88
C TYR A 289 4.15 6.01 -11.33
N ASN A 290 3.32 6.97 -11.74
CA ASN A 290 1.92 7.06 -11.34
C ASN A 290 1.00 7.15 -12.55
N LEU A 291 -0.16 6.52 -12.43
CA LEU A 291 -1.26 6.61 -13.39
C LEU A 291 -2.56 6.83 -12.65
N PHE A 292 -3.21 7.96 -12.92
CA PHE A 292 -4.52 8.32 -12.37
C PHE A 292 -5.52 8.46 -13.52
N VAL A 293 -6.54 7.61 -13.48
CA VAL A 293 -7.60 7.51 -14.49
C VAL A 293 -8.92 7.82 -13.81
N ASP A 294 -9.64 8.82 -14.31
CA ASP A 294 -10.96 9.20 -13.80
C ASP A 294 -11.97 9.36 -14.94
N ASN A 295 -13.11 8.68 -14.87
CA ASN A 295 -14.15 8.77 -15.89
C ASN A 295 -13.64 8.46 -17.30
N ILE A 296 -12.96 7.32 -17.45
CA ILE A 296 -12.50 6.79 -18.75
C ILE A 296 -13.27 5.53 -19.12
N ILE A 297 -13.61 5.41 -20.42
CA ILE A 297 -14.10 4.17 -21.01
C ILE A 297 -12.96 3.53 -21.81
N PHE A 298 -12.52 2.34 -21.42
CA PHE A 298 -11.59 1.51 -22.18
C PHE A 298 -12.37 0.43 -22.93
N GLN A 299 -12.32 0.44 -24.25
CA GLN A 299 -13.09 -0.51 -25.05
C GLN A 299 -12.33 -1.13 -26.21
N ASN A 300 -12.77 -2.33 -26.63
CA ASN A 300 -12.34 -3.01 -27.85
C ASN A 300 -10.86 -3.42 -27.90
N PHE A 301 -10.17 -3.55 -26.76
CA PHE A 301 -8.82 -4.16 -26.71
C PHE A 301 -8.92 -5.69 -26.72
N THR A 302 -9.28 -6.26 -27.87
CA THR A 302 -9.67 -7.67 -28.05
C THR A 302 -8.53 -8.59 -28.51
N ASN A 303 -7.30 -8.08 -28.61
CA ASN A 303 -6.16 -8.85 -29.12
C ASN A 303 -5.78 -10.01 -28.17
N LYS A 304 -6.09 -11.26 -28.57
CA LYS A 304 -5.83 -12.46 -27.77
C LYS A 304 -4.35 -12.84 -27.66
N ASN A 305 -3.47 -12.25 -28.46
CA ASN A 305 -2.03 -12.47 -28.39
C ASN A 305 -1.38 -11.57 -27.31
N GLY A 306 -1.84 -11.78 -26.07
CA GLY A 306 -1.30 -11.12 -24.89
C GLY A 306 -1.90 -9.76 -24.56
N GLY A 307 -2.95 -9.30 -25.25
CA GLY A 307 -3.56 -7.99 -25.03
C GLY A 307 -4.19 -7.81 -23.66
N SER A 308 -4.31 -6.55 -23.24
CA SER A 308 -4.92 -6.11 -21.98
C SER A 308 -5.06 -4.59 -21.98
N VAL A 309 -6.06 -4.03 -21.33
CA VAL A 309 -6.18 -2.57 -21.20
C VAL A 309 -4.93 -1.96 -20.58
N PHE A 310 -4.44 -2.53 -19.46
CA PHE A 310 -3.18 -2.15 -18.86
C PHE A 310 -2.21 -3.32 -18.83
N LYS A 311 -0.95 -3.09 -19.22
CA LYS A 311 0.14 -4.08 -19.09
C LYS A 311 1.31 -3.52 -18.31
N ALA A 312 1.73 -4.25 -17.27
CA ALA A 312 3.04 -4.06 -16.66
C ALA A 312 4.11 -4.93 -17.33
N TYR A 313 5.22 -4.33 -17.71
CA TYR A 313 6.42 -5.01 -18.19
C TYR A 313 7.30 -5.46 -17.03
N ASN A 314 8.09 -6.51 -17.28
CA ASN A 314 9.02 -7.06 -16.31
C ASN A 314 9.96 -6.01 -15.71
N GLY A 315 10.12 -6.05 -14.39
CA GLY A 315 11.02 -5.18 -13.63
C GLY A 315 10.54 -3.74 -13.47
N THR A 316 9.30 -3.42 -13.85
CA THR A 316 8.70 -2.09 -13.64
C THR A 316 7.86 -2.07 -12.37
N LYS A 317 7.73 -0.91 -11.72
CA LYS A 317 6.90 -0.77 -10.52
C LYS A 317 6.19 0.59 -10.48
N ALA A 318 4.86 0.59 -10.52
CA ALA A 318 4.09 1.79 -10.23
C ALA A 318 4.18 2.10 -8.73
N ASP A 319 4.18 3.37 -8.36
CA ASP A 319 3.77 3.72 -7.00
C ASP A 319 2.25 3.54 -6.88
N THR A 320 1.48 4.27 -7.69
CA THR A 320 0.02 4.17 -7.70
C THR A 320 -0.54 4.00 -9.10
N LEU A 321 -1.43 3.02 -9.25
CA LEU A 321 -2.37 2.89 -10.37
C LEU A 321 -3.78 3.10 -9.83
N SER A 322 -4.46 4.16 -10.26
CA SER A 322 -5.80 4.50 -9.82
C SER A 322 -6.76 4.55 -11.00
N PHE A 323 -7.86 3.81 -10.91
CA PHE A 323 -8.94 3.80 -11.88
C PHE A 323 -10.25 4.06 -11.14
N VAL A 324 -10.81 5.25 -11.35
CA VAL A 324 -11.98 5.75 -10.64
C VAL A 324 -13.07 6.15 -11.63
N ASN A 325 -14.34 5.92 -11.30
CA ASN A 325 -15.49 6.28 -12.14
C ASN A 325 -15.41 5.73 -13.57
N SER A 326 -14.66 4.65 -13.80
CA SER A 326 -14.23 4.23 -15.13
C SER A 326 -14.94 2.96 -15.58
N ARG A 327 -14.84 2.63 -16.88
CA ARG A 327 -15.45 1.44 -17.47
C ARG A 327 -14.47 0.70 -18.37
N PHE A 328 -14.40 -0.60 -18.22
CA PHE A 328 -13.63 -1.53 -19.05
C PHE A 328 -14.64 -2.42 -19.75
N GLU A 329 -14.82 -2.25 -21.06
CA GLU A 329 -15.89 -2.89 -21.83
C GLU A 329 -15.36 -3.65 -23.05
N ASN A 330 -15.80 -4.89 -23.25
CA ASN A 330 -15.49 -5.69 -24.45
C ASN A 330 -13.98 -5.83 -24.71
N ASN A 331 -13.23 -6.17 -23.67
CA ASN A 331 -11.77 -6.32 -23.73
C ASN A 331 -11.36 -7.78 -23.53
N TYR A 332 -10.18 -8.15 -24.04
CA TYR A 332 -9.62 -9.47 -23.77
C TYR A 332 -9.21 -9.61 -22.29
N ARG A 333 -8.54 -8.58 -21.73
CA ARG A 333 -8.15 -8.48 -20.31
C ARG A 333 -8.26 -7.05 -19.82
N GLY A 334 -8.47 -6.86 -18.52
CA GLY A 334 -8.37 -5.55 -17.88
C GLY A 334 -6.91 -5.20 -17.54
N LEU A 335 -6.52 -5.32 -16.28
CA LEU A 335 -5.17 -5.04 -15.79
C LEU A 335 -4.33 -6.31 -15.71
N ASN A 336 -3.17 -6.35 -16.37
CA ASN A 336 -2.27 -7.49 -16.35
C ASN A 336 -0.87 -7.12 -15.81
N LEU A 337 -0.62 -7.50 -14.56
CA LEU A 337 0.56 -7.23 -13.75
C LEU A 337 1.16 -8.54 -13.20
N SER A 338 1.30 -9.54 -14.08
CA SER A 338 1.78 -10.87 -13.70
C SER A 338 3.02 -11.33 -14.47
N TYR A 339 3.73 -10.41 -15.12
CA TYR A 339 4.85 -10.77 -15.98
C TYR A 339 6.13 -11.10 -15.18
N ASP A 340 6.29 -10.59 -13.96
CA ASP A 340 7.39 -10.94 -13.04
C ASP A 340 7.12 -12.19 -12.20
N LYS A 341 6.20 -13.04 -12.64
CA LYS A 341 5.74 -14.21 -11.88
C LYS A 341 6.83 -15.22 -11.51
N ASP A 342 7.97 -15.18 -12.19
CA ASP A 342 9.06 -16.12 -11.98
C ASP A 342 10.11 -15.61 -10.98
N ILE A 343 10.03 -14.33 -10.59
CA ILE A 343 11.02 -13.63 -9.75
C ILE A 343 10.46 -13.43 -8.34
N MET A 344 11.22 -13.88 -7.33
CA MET A 344 10.81 -13.81 -5.92
C MET A 344 10.69 -12.35 -5.45
N GLU A 345 9.64 -12.06 -4.69
CA GLU A 345 9.26 -10.76 -4.11
C GLU A 345 9.07 -9.60 -5.11
N GLN A 346 9.09 -9.85 -6.42
CA GLN A 346 8.79 -8.82 -7.42
C GLN A 346 7.29 -8.72 -7.72
N TYR A 347 6.83 -7.48 -7.83
CA TYR A 347 5.45 -7.11 -8.15
C TYR A 347 5.41 -5.68 -8.72
N ASN A 348 4.42 -5.39 -9.56
CA ASN A 348 4.49 -4.24 -10.47
C ASN A 348 3.78 -2.95 -10.01
N ALA A 349 3.27 -2.87 -8.78
CA ALA A 349 2.65 -1.66 -8.24
C ALA A 349 2.73 -1.63 -6.71
N ASN A 350 2.93 -0.49 -6.04
CA ASN A 350 2.72 -0.42 -4.59
C ASN A 350 1.23 -0.40 -4.26
N ASN A 351 0.45 0.41 -5.00
CA ASN A 351 -0.98 0.59 -4.81
C ASN A 351 -1.74 0.45 -6.13
N ILE A 352 -2.80 -0.35 -6.12
CA ILE A 352 -3.83 -0.39 -7.16
C ILE A 352 -5.16 -0.04 -6.51
N ILE A 353 -5.79 1.02 -7.01
CA ILE A 353 -7.06 1.54 -6.50
C ILE A 353 -8.09 1.46 -7.62
N ILE A 354 -9.16 0.72 -7.37
CA ILE A 354 -10.33 0.58 -8.23
C ILE A 354 -11.52 1.07 -7.43
N ASP A 355 -12.10 2.21 -7.80
CA ASP A 355 -13.30 2.74 -7.12
C ASP A 355 -14.34 3.12 -8.15
N ASN A 356 -15.61 2.82 -7.85
CA ASN A 356 -16.73 3.17 -8.72
C ASN A 356 -16.53 2.76 -10.20
N THR A 357 -16.00 1.56 -10.43
CA THR A 357 -15.53 1.14 -11.76
C THR A 357 -16.23 -0.13 -12.24
N VAL A 358 -16.50 -0.20 -13.54
CA VAL A 358 -17.16 -1.35 -14.18
C VAL A 358 -16.18 -2.14 -15.04
N PHE A 359 -16.18 -3.46 -14.90
CA PHE A 359 -15.58 -4.42 -15.81
C PHE A 359 -16.69 -5.26 -16.42
N LYS A 360 -16.96 -5.06 -17.71
CA LYS A 360 -18.05 -5.71 -18.44
C LYS A 360 -17.54 -6.40 -19.69
N ASN A 361 -17.95 -7.65 -19.90
CA ASN A 361 -17.56 -8.45 -21.06
C ASN A 361 -16.03 -8.51 -21.21
N ILE A 362 -15.36 -9.06 -20.19
CA ILE A 362 -13.91 -9.28 -20.22
C ILE A 362 -13.66 -10.77 -20.46
N GLU A 363 -12.97 -11.12 -21.55
CA GLU A 363 -12.79 -12.53 -21.93
C GLU A 363 -11.95 -13.32 -20.92
N GLU A 364 -10.95 -12.68 -20.30
CA GLU A 364 -10.17 -13.22 -19.19
C GLU A 364 -10.30 -12.36 -17.91
N SER A 365 -9.27 -12.34 -17.04
CA SER A 365 -9.30 -11.63 -15.77
C SER A 365 -9.44 -10.12 -15.96
N ALA A 366 -10.30 -9.51 -15.16
CA ALA A 366 -10.37 -8.07 -15.00
C ALA A 366 -9.10 -7.51 -14.36
N ILE A 367 -8.57 -8.23 -13.35
CA ILE A 367 -7.33 -7.86 -12.67
C ILE A 367 -6.49 -9.12 -12.46
N ASN A 368 -5.25 -9.09 -12.94
CA ASN A 368 -4.24 -10.12 -12.69
C ASN A 368 -2.99 -9.47 -12.09
N TYR A 369 -2.95 -9.41 -10.76
CA TYR A 369 -1.89 -8.80 -9.98
C TYR A 369 -1.19 -9.89 -9.16
N PHE A 370 0.08 -10.10 -9.46
CA PHE A 370 0.81 -11.26 -8.97
C PHE A 370 2.11 -10.86 -8.31
N ARG A 371 2.42 -11.51 -7.18
CA ARG A 371 3.73 -11.51 -6.54
C ARG A 371 4.12 -12.94 -6.19
N LYS A 372 5.28 -13.41 -6.66
CA LYS A 372 5.85 -14.66 -6.16
C LYS A 372 6.42 -14.39 -4.78
N THR A 373 5.86 -14.98 -3.74
CA THR A 373 6.32 -14.80 -2.35
C THR A 373 6.21 -16.11 -1.58
N LEU A 374 7.01 -16.25 -0.53
CA LEU A 374 6.94 -17.39 0.38
C LEU A 374 5.69 -17.37 1.26
N SER A 375 5.16 -16.17 1.56
CA SER A 375 3.96 -16.02 2.38
C SER A 375 3.25 -14.70 2.03
N PRO A 376 1.92 -14.69 1.89
CA PRO A 376 1.16 -13.46 1.72
C PRO A 376 1.23 -12.52 2.94
N GLU A 377 1.73 -12.98 4.09
CA GLU A 377 1.94 -12.15 5.28
C GLU A 377 3.12 -11.18 5.14
N ILE A 378 4.03 -11.43 4.19
CA ILE A 378 5.15 -10.52 3.91
C ILE A 378 4.58 -9.25 3.25
N PRO A 379 4.82 -8.03 3.76
CA PRO A 379 4.30 -6.81 3.14
C PRO A 379 4.74 -6.68 1.69
N GLY A 380 3.80 -6.37 0.79
CA GLY A 380 4.12 -6.13 -0.62
C GLY A 380 2.88 -6.08 -1.49
N GLY A 381 2.65 -4.90 -2.07
CA GLY A 381 1.47 -4.65 -2.89
C GLY A 381 0.20 -4.43 -2.09
N ASN A 382 -0.62 -3.50 -2.58
CA ASN A 382 -1.89 -3.11 -2.00
C ASN A 382 -2.93 -3.02 -3.13
N LEU A 383 -3.99 -3.82 -3.05
CA LEU A 383 -5.11 -3.79 -3.99
C LEU A 383 -6.39 -3.40 -3.25
N ILE A 384 -6.95 -2.25 -3.58
CA ILE A 384 -8.21 -1.76 -3.02
C ILE A 384 -9.24 -1.71 -4.14
N ILE A 385 -10.34 -2.42 -3.97
CA ILE A 385 -11.48 -2.43 -4.89
C ILE A 385 -12.72 -2.06 -4.09
N ASN A 386 -13.38 -0.99 -4.48
CA ASN A 386 -14.54 -0.50 -3.79
C ASN A 386 -15.65 -0.10 -4.77
N ASN A 387 -16.92 -0.34 -4.40
CA ASN A 387 -18.08 0.12 -5.16
C ASN A 387 -18.01 -0.19 -6.67
N SER A 388 -17.52 -1.38 -7.04
CA SER A 388 -17.21 -1.74 -8.42
C SER A 388 -18.01 -2.95 -8.90
N ILE A 389 -18.13 -3.12 -10.22
CA ILE A 389 -18.95 -4.18 -10.83
C ILE A 389 -18.12 -5.02 -11.79
N PHE A 390 -18.21 -6.34 -11.65
CA PHE A 390 -17.61 -7.33 -12.53
C PHE A 390 -18.74 -8.16 -13.16
N SER A 391 -19.11 -7.84 -14.40
CA SER A 391 -20.22 -8.45 -15.13
C SER A 391 -19.72 -9.20 -16.36
N ASN A 392 -20.00 -10.51 -16.45
CA ASN A 392 -19.51 -11.37 -17.54
C ASN A 392 -17.99 -11.26 -17.76
N VAL A 393 -17.23 -11.46 -16.69
CA VAL A 393 -15.76 -11.45 -16.63
C VAL A 393 -15.23 -12.88 -16.51
N TYR A 394 -14.27 -13.24 -17.36
CA TYR A 394 -13.62 -14.55 -17.43
C TYR A 394 -14.60 -15.73 -17.32
N ASN A 395 -15.63 -15.73 -18.16
CA ASN A 395 -16.75 -16.66 -18.08
C ASN A 395 -16.39 -18.09 -18.55
N ASP A 396 -15.51 -18.73 -17.78
CA ASP A 396 -14.95 -20.08 -17.94
C ASP A 396 -14.90 -20.77 -16.57
N GLU A 397 -14.98 -22.10 -16.55
CA GLU A 397 -14.97 -22.89 -15.30
C GLU A 397 -13.74 -22.63 -14.42
N LYS A 398 -12.58 -22.43 -15.04
CA LYS A 398 -11.31 -22.11 -14.35
C LYS A 398 -11.04 -20.61 -14.29
N GLY A 399 -11.97 -19.80 -14.77
CA GLY A 399 -11.89 -18.35 -14.76
C GLY A 399 -11.80 -17.79 -13.34
N LYS A 400 -10.97 -16.76 -13.17
CA LYS A 400 -10.91 -15.93 -11.97
C LYS A 400 -10.98 -14.47 -12.41
N MET A 401 -11.99 -13.75 -11.93
CA MET A 401 -12.20 -12.35 -12.28
C MET A 401 -11.07 -11.48 -11.73
N ILE A 402 -10.68 -11.75 -10.47
CA ILE A 402 -9.56 -11.10 -9.80
C ILE A 402 -8.54 -12.18 -9.38
N ARG A 403 -7.31 -12.03 -9.84
CA ARG A 403 -6.14 -12.79 -9.38
C ARG A 403 -5.25 -11.83 -8.62
N ALA A 404 -5.07 -12.08 -7.32
CA ALA A 404 -4.27 -11.26 -6.40
C ALA A 404 -3.28 -12.16 -5.62
N GLU A 405 -2.60 -13.06 -6.33
CA GLU A 405 -1.78 -14.08 -5.69
C GLU A 405 -0.49 -13.48 -5.11
N GLY A 406 -0.23 -13.76 -3.83
CA GLY A 406 0.92 -13.27 -3.10
C GLY A 406 0.87 -11.79 -2.73
N ILE A 407 -0.22 -11.06 -2.97
CA ILE A 407 -0.33 -9.64 -2.60
C ILE A 407 -0.59 -9.51 -1.09
N GLY A 408 0.18 -8.65 -0.43
CA GLY A 408 0.22 -8.51 1.02
C GLY A 408 -1.00 -7.82 1.65
N HIS A 409 -1.71 -7.00 0.88
CA HIS A 409 -3.00 -6.43 1.30
C HIS A 409 -3.98 -6.32 0.13
N VAL A 410 -5.16 -6.91 0.30
CA VAL A 410 -6.27 -6.92 -0.66
C VAL A 410 -7.55 -6.63 0.09
N LEU A 411 -8.21 -5.53 -0.27
CA LEU A 411 -9.52 -5.15 0.25
C LEU A 411 -10.50 -5.05 -0.92
N ILE A 412 -11.52 -5.89 -0.92
CA ILE A 412 -12.64 -5.82 -1.87
C ILE A 412 -13.90 -5.50 -1.08
N SER A 413 -14.48 -4.32 -1.27
CA SER A 413 -15.66 -3.88 -0.54
C SER A 413 -16.78 -3.39 -1.45
N ASN A 414 -18.02 -3.53 -1.00
CA ASN A 414 -19.18 -2.87 -1.61
C ASN A 414 -19.33 -3.15 -3.12
N SER A 415 -18.88 -4.31 -3.60
CA SER A 415 -18.73 -4.61 -5.04
C SER A 415 -19.61 -5.78 -5.49
N ILE A 416 -19.85 -5.88 -6.80
CA ILE A 416 -20.77 -6.84 -7.40
C ILE A 416 -20.04 -7.75 -8.39
N PHE A 417 -20.29 -9.05 -8.30
CA PHE A 417 -19.82 -10.06 -9.24
C PHE A 417 -21.04 -10.74 -9.87
N GLU A 418 -21.28 -10.53 -11.15
CA GLU A 418 -22.48 -11.03 -11.83
C GLU A 418 -22.27 -11.60 -13.23
N ASP A 419 -23.21 -12.42 -13.66
CA ASP A 419 -23.37 -12.92 -15.04
C ASP A 419 -22.16 -13.64 -15.65
N SER A 420 -21.26 -14.18 -14.82
CA SER A 420 -20.22 -15.12 -15.24
C SER A 420 -20.59 -16.56 -14.88
N TYR A 421 -21.65 -17.07 -15.50
CA TYR A 421 -22.33 -18.32 -15.14
C TYR A 421 -21.45 -19.58 -15.13
N LYS A 422 -20.34 -19.61 -15.87
CA LYS A 422 -19.40 -20.75 -15.84
C LYS A 422 -18.40 -20.67 -14.70
N VAL A 423 -18.16 -19.49 -14.13
CA VAL A 423 -17.13 -19.28 -13.11
C VAL A 423 -17.51 -19.97 -11.81
N ILE A 424 -16.64 -20.87 -11.34
CA ILE A 424 -16.83 -21.56 -10.06
C ILE A 424 -16.26 -20.74 -8.89
N THR A 425 -15.14 -20.04 -9.11
CA THR A 425 -14.45 -19.26 -8.07
C THR A 425 -13.98 -17.93 -8.64
N PRO A 426 -14.79 -16.85 -8.54
CA PRO A 426 -14.47 -15.56 -9.16
C PRO A 426 -13.28 -14.88 -8.48
N VAL A 427 -13.10 -15.12 -7.18
CA VAL A 427 -12.05 -14.55 -6.33
C VAL A 427 -11.55 -15.62 -5.36
N SER A 428 -10.22 -15.67 -5.19
CA SER A 428 -9.54 -16.48 -4.17
C SER A 428 -8.55 -15.59 -3.42
N LEU A 429 -8.72 -15.45 -2.10
CA LEU A 429 -7.84 -14.66 -1.24
C LEU A 429 -7.06 -15.55 -0.26
N LYS A 430 -5.84 -15.13 0.08
CA LYS A 430 -4.95 -15.81 1.04
C LYS A 430 -4.26 -14.79 1.94
N GLY A 431 -3.97 -15.11 3.19
CA GLY A 431 -3.27 -14.23 4.13
C GLY A 431 -4.21 -13.37 4.97
N SER A 432 -3.82 -13.14 6.22
CA SER A 432 -4.62 -12.51 7.27
C SER A 432 -5.05 -11.07 6.96
N ASN A 433 -4.26 -10.38 6.13
CA ASN A 433 -4.50 -8.99 5.70
C ASN A 433 -5.49 -8.87 4.54
N ASN A 434 -5.90 -9.99 3.93
CA ASN A 434 -6.73 -9.99 2.73
C ASN A 434 -8.20 -10.27 3.05
N ARG A 435 -9.10 -9.40 2.58
CA ARG A 435 -10.52 -9.46 2.91
C ARG A 435 -11.45 -9.05 1.77
N ILE A 436 -12.63 -9.65 1.77
CA ILE A 436 -13.76 -9.27 0.92
C ILE A 436 -15.01 -9.07 1.78
N VAL A 437 -15.62 -7.90 1.71
CA VAL A 437 -16.63 -7.45 2.67
C VAL A 437 -17.79 -6.77 1.96
N ASN A 438 -19.03 -7.08 2.37
CA ASN A 438 -20.24 -6.41 1.87
C ASN A 438 -20.34 -6.42 0.33
N CYS A 439 -20.16 -7.59 -0.29
CA CYS A 439 -20.22 -7.75 -1.74
C CYS A 439 -21.41 -8.63 -2.14
N LEU A 440 -21.94 -8.41 -3.35
CA LEU A 440 -22.99 -9.25 -3.92
C LEU A 440 -22.41 -10.15 -5.01
N ILE A 441 -22.77 -11.43 -4.97
CA ILE A 441 -22.38 -12.43 -5.97
C ILE A 441 -23.66 -13.06 -6.53
N HIS A 442 -23.89 -12.92 -7.82
CA HIS A 442 -25.04 -13.48 -8.52
C HIS A 442 -24.59 -14.19 -9.79
N ASN A 443 -24.98 -15.44 -10.02
CA ASN A 443 -24.59 -16.19 -11.24
C ASN A 443 -23.07 -16.18 -11.52
N SER A 444 -22.23 -16.17 -10.47
CA SER A 444 -20.77 -15.99 -10.58
C SER A 444 -19.99 -16.87 -9.58
N GLY A 445 -20.53 -18.04 -9.23
CA GLY A 445 -19.85 -19.00 -8.34
C GLY A 445 -19.70 -18.53 -6.89
N PHE A 446 -18.61 -18.97 -6.22
CA PHE A 446 -18.38 -18.72 -4.80
C PHE A 446 -16.95 -18.27 -4.48
N VAL A 447 -16.83 -17.33 -3.56
CA VAL A 447 -15.54 -16.79 -3.10
C VAL A 447 -14.84 -17.78 -2.18
N LYS A 448 -13.55 -18.01 -2.45
CA LYS A 448 -12.67 -18.86 -1.63
C LYS A 448 -11.68 -18.00 -0.83
N THR A 449 -11.45 -18.41 0.41
CA THR A 449 -10.43 -17.81 1.29
C THR A 449 -9.60 -18.92 1.93
N SER A 450 -8.32 -18.66 2.21
CA SER A 450 -7.43 -19.54 2.97
C SER A 450 -6.42 -18.71 3.77
N GLU A 451 -5.62 -19.36 4.64
CA GLU A 451 -4.54 -18.67 5.40
C GLU A 451 -5.05 -17.41 6.13
N ASN A 452 -6.15 -17.54 6.88
CA ASN A 452 -6.79 -16.45 7.65
C ASN A 452 -7.38 -15.28 6.84
N ALA A 453 -7.44 -15.36 5.51
CA ALA A 453 -8.17 -14.38 4.71
C ALA A 453 -9.67 -14.39 5.05
N LYS A 454 -10.29 -13.21 5.08
CA LYS A 454 -11.66 -13.02 5.58
C LYS A 454 -12.67 -12.80 4.46
N LYS A 455 -13.88 -13.33 4.65
CA LYS A 455 -15.07 -12.98 3.87
C LYS A 455 -16.22 -12.67 4.81
N GLU A 456 -16.82 -11.50 4.66
CA GLU A 456 -17.82 -10.97 5.59
C GLU A 456 -18.99 -10.36 4.79
N ASN A 457 -20.22 -10.61 5.22
CA ASN A 457 -21.42 -9.99 4.62
C ASN A 457 -21.54 -10.17 3.10
N LEU A 458 -21.30 -11.39 2.59
CA LEU A 458 -21.50 -11.71 1.18
C LEU A 458 -22.96 -12.04 0.88
N ILE A 459 -23.55 -11.35 -0.09
CA ILE A 459 -24.94 -11.53 -0.52
C ILE A 459 -24.98 -12.40 -1.77
N TYR A 460 -25.69 -13.54 -1.71
CA TYR A 460 -25.90 -14.42 -2.85
C TYR A 460 -27.34 -14.33 -3.35
N LYS A 461 -27.71 -13.17 -3.90
CA LYS A 461 -29.07 -12.87 -4.39
C LYS A 461 -29.01 -12.13 -5.71
N ASN A 462 -30.13 -12.10 -6.44
CA ASN A 462 -30.26 -11.24 -7.61
C ASN A 462 -30.12 -9.75 -7.19
N PRO A 463 -29.33 -8.94 -7.91
CA PRO A 463 -29.10 -7.53 -7.59
C PRO A 463 -30.33 -6.64 -7.80
N LYS A 464 -31.33 -7.07 -8.59
CA LYS A 464 -32.56 -6.34 -8.90
C LYS A 464 -32.32 -4.94 -9.47
N TRP A 465 -31.75 -4.92 -10.66
CA TRP A 465 -31.55 -3.71 -11.44
C TRP A 465 -32.88 -3.11 -11.90
N GLU A 466 -33.03 -1.79 -11.74
CA GLU A 466 -34.02 -0.98 -12.46
C GLU A 466 -33.49 -0.66 -13.86
N ASP A 467 -32.22 -0.24 -13.95
CA ASP A 467 -31.48 -0.09 -15.21
C ASP A 467 -30.25 -1.00 -15.22
N ASN A 468 -30.26 -2.01 -16.09
CA ASN A 468 -29.16 -2.97 -16.24
C ASN A 468 -27.96 -2.42 -17.03
N ALA A 469 -28.15 -1.39 -17.86
CA ALA A 469 -27.07 -0.79 -18.64
C ALA A 469 -26.24 0.15 -17.76
N LEU A 470 -26.93 0.92 -16.91
CA LEU A 470 -26.33 1.88 -15.99
C LEU A 470 -26.02 1.29 -14.60
N PHE A 471 -26.47 0.05 -14.33
CA PHE A 471 -26.36 -0.59 -13.01
C PHE A 471 -27.01 0.25 -11.90
N ILE A 472 -28.24 0.70 -12.16
CA ILE A 472 -29.06 1.42 -11.19
C ILE A 472 -29.94 0.40 -10.46
N PRO A 473 -29.77 0.24 -9.13
CA PRO A 473 -30.58 -0.70 -8.35
C PRO A 473 -32.01 -0.19 -8.18
N SER A 474 -33.00 -1.09 -8.22
CA SER A 474 -34.37 -0.77 -7.82
C SER A 474 -34.48 -0.55 -6.30
N ASP A 475 -35.54 0.14 -5.84
CA ASP A 475 -35.80 0.39 -4.41
C ASP A 475 -35.82 -0.86 -3.53
N LYS A 476 -36.13 -2.04 -4.10
CA LYS A 476 -36.20 -3.33 -3.40
C LYS A 476 -34.90 -4.13 -3.49
N SER A 477 -33.84 -3.52 -4.02
CA SER A 477 -32.56 -4.16 -4.24
C SER A 477 -31.81 -4.39 -2.92
N PRO A 478 -31.21 -5.58 -2.71
CA PRO A 478 -30.33 -5.81 -1.57
C PRO A 478 -29.03 -4.97 -1.64
N LEU A 479 -28.77 -4.29 -2.75
CA LEU A 479 -27.61 -3.43 -2.93
C LEU A 479 -27.72 -2.12 -2.13
N LEU A 480 -28.94 -1.69 -1.80
CA LEU A 480 -29.17 -0.46 -1.06
C LEU A 480 -28.93 -0.66 0.42
N LYS A 481 -28.26 0.30 1.07
CA LYS A 481 -28.01 0.31 2.52
C LYS A 481 -29.30 0.13 3.33
N ALA A 482 -30.40 0.73 2.89
CA ALA A 482 -31.71 0.59 3.53
C ALA A 482 -32.25 -0.85 3.56
N ASN A 483 -31.70 -1.74 2.72
CA ASN A 483 -32.14 -3.13 2.57
C ASN A 483 -31.08 -4.15 3.05
N ASN A 484 -29.86 -3.72 3.38
CA ASN A 484 -28.78 -4.59 3.88
C ASN A 484 -28.15 -4.14 5.21
N ASP A 485 -28.55 -2.97 5.74
CA ASP A 485 -28.14 -2.39 7.02
C ASP A 485 -26.64 -2.08 7.19
N ILE A 486 -25.83 -2.22 6.14
CA ILE A 486 -24.38 -2.01 6.17
C ILE A 486 -24.01 -0.77 5.35
N ASP A 487 -24.05 -0.88 4.02
CA ASP A 487 -23.67 0.18 3.10
C ASP A 487 -24.20 -0.10 1.68
N ASN A 488 -24.15 0.91 0.80
CA ASN A 488 -24.51 0.75 -0.61
C ASN A 488 -23.45 -0.09 -1.35
N ILE A 489 -23.91 -1.13 -2.05
CA ILE A 489 -23.11 -2.05 -2.87
C ILE A 489 -23.29 -1.68 -4.34
N GLY A 490 -22.22 -1.71 -5.13
CA GLY A 490 -22.22 -1.31 -6.54
C GLY A 490 -21.79 0.14 -6.74
N LEU A 491 -22.15 0.73 -7.88
CA LEU A 491 -21.72 2.07 -8.25
C LEU A 491 -22.31 3.16 -7.33
N LYS A 492 -21.53 4.21 -7.11
CA LYS A 492 -21.95 5.46 -6.48
C LYS A 492 -22.51 6.36 -7.60
N HIS A 493 -23.82 6.60 -7.56
CA HIS A 493 -24.53 7.49 -8.49
C HIS A 493 -24.57 8.92 -7.95
#